data_AF-A0A413RHT0-F1
#
_entry.id   AF-A0A413RHT0-F1
#
_cell.length_a   1.000
_cell.length_b   1.000
_cell.length_c   1.000
_cell.angle_alpha   90.00
_cell.angle_beta   90.00
_cell.angle_gamma   90.00
#
_symmetry.space_group_name_H-M   'P 1'
#
loop_
_entity.id
_entity.type
_entity.pdbx_description
1 polymer ?
#
loop_
_entity_poly.entity_id
_entity_poly.type
_entity_poly.pdbx_seq_one_letter_code
_entity_poly.pdbx_strand_id
1 'polypeptide(L)'
;MRRDFTLYEFQTEAGMWVRLHDMRFIGFDYQVQIPTLTLRFVYDDPQWTPPEARATPVAVLSFREVLVHAWEDDDDLLGTPIEVRGQVGALDYLSSSNEFSLNTVNTRLRFSARSLEVHLEPVEDA
;
A
#
# COMPACT_ATOMS: atom_id res chain seq x y z
N MET A 1 17.83 -33.45 -11.87
CA MET A 1 16.99 -34.11 -10.84
C MET A 1 16.24 -33.03 -10.08
N ARG A 2 14.96 -32.82 -10.37
CA ARG A 2 14.04 -32.19 -9.42
C ARG A 2 13.38 -33.35 -8.67
N ARG A 3 13.53 -33.40 -7.35
CA ARG A 3 12.68 -34.27 -6.53
C ARG A 3 11.34 -33.55 -6.47
N ASP A 4 10.33 -34.14 -7.09
CA ASP A 4 8.95 -33.76 -6.87
C ASP A 4 8.60 -34.14 -5.44
N PHE A 5 8.81 -33.21 -4.51
CA PHE A 5 8.30 -33.34 -3.14
C PHE A 5 6.81 -33.06 -3.20
N THR A 6 5.99 -34.10 -3.15
CA THR A 6 4.57 -33.91 -2.88
C THR A 6 4.45 -33.53 -1.41
N LEU A 7 3.92 -32.34 -1.11
CA LEU A 7 3.77 -31.86 0.27
C LEU A 7 2.84 -32.73 1.13
N TYR A 8 2.21 -33.74 0.53
CA TYR A 8 1.38 -34.73 1.20
C TYR A 8 2.19 -35.88 1.84
N GLU A 9 3.35 -36.23 1.29
CA GLU A 9 4.22 -37.30 1.79
C GLU A 9 5.70 -36.98 1.58
N PHE A 10 6.47 -36.94 2.66
CA PHE A 10 7.89 -36.63 2.58
C PHE A 10 8.70 -37.29 3.71
N GLN A 11 10.02 -37.34 3.54
CA GLN A 11 10.92 -37.78 4.61
C GLN A 11 11.52 -36.58 5.34
N THR A 12 11.62 -36.66 6.66
CA THR A 12 12.43 -35.73 7.45
C THR A 12 13.92 -35.96 7.16
N GLU A 13 14.78 -35.05 7.62
CA GLU A 13 16.25 -35.22 7.51
C GLU A 13 16.75 -36.49 8.21
N ALA A 14 16.04 -36.96 9.24
CA ALA A 14 16.32 -38.22 9.93
C ALA A 14 15.79 -39.46 9.20
N GLY A 15 15.22 -39.30 7.99
CA GLY A 15 14.68 -40.39 7.18
C GLY A 15 13.29 -40.89 7.59
N MET A 16 12.61 -40.22 8.52
CA MET A 16 11.26 -40.60 8.95
C MET A 16 10.21 -40.16 7.93
N TRP A 17 9.33 -41.07 7.51
CA TRP A 17 8.20 -40.74 6.66
C TRP A 17 7.12 -39.95 7.41
N VAL A 18 6.72 -38.82 6.83
CA VAL A 18 5.58 -37.98 7.24
C VAL A 18 4.50 -38.09 6.17
N ARG A 19 3.27 -38.42 6.58
CA ARG A 19 2.11 -38.56 5.69
C ARG A 19 0.98 -37.69 6.20
N LEU A 20 0.81 -36.51 5.61
CA LEU A 20 -0.16 -35.52 6.12
C LEU A 20 -1.60 -36.02 6.03
N HIS A 21 -1.93 -36.91 5.07
CA HIS A 21 -3.27 -37.47 4.90
C HIS A 21 -3.69 -38.43 6.03
N ASP A 22 -2.73 -39.01 6.76
CA ASP A 22 -2.97 -39.86 7.93
C ASP A 22 -3.11 -39.05 9.23
N MET A 23 -2.74 -37.77 9.19
CA MET A 23 -2.67 -36.90 10.35
C MET A 23 -3.95 -36.11 10.52
N ARG A 24 -4.34 -35.87 11.78
CA ARG A 24 -5.38 -34.91 12.10
C ARG A 24 -4.81 -33.49 11.99
N PHE A 25 -5.46 -32.64 11.21
CA PHE A 25 -5.18 -31.20 11.24
C PHE A 25 -5.58 -30.61 12.60
N ILE A 26 -4.61 -29.98 13.27
CA ILE A 26 -4.82 -29.42 14.62
C ILE A 26 -4.99 -27.90 14.63
N GLY A 27 -4.78 -27.23 13.49
CA GLY A 27 -4.95 -25.79 13.34
C GLY A 27 -3.88 -25.16 12.46
N PHE A 28 -4.07 -23.88 12.19
CA PHE A 28 -3.09 -23.00 11.57
C PHE A 28 -3.03 -21.71 12.38
N ASP A 29 -1.88 -21.05 12.35
CA ASP A 29 -1.73 -19.66 12.81
C ASP A 29 -1.49 -18.80 11.57
N TYR A 30 -2.22 -17.69 11.47
CA TYR A 30 -2.14 -16.78 10.34
C TYR A 30 -2.15 -15.34 10.85
N GLN A 31 -1.06 -14.62 10.60
CA GLN A 31 -0.89 -13.23 11.02
C GLN A 31 -0.99 -12.30 9.82
N VAL A 32 -2.04 -11.48 9.81
CA VAL A 32 -2.15 -10.32 8.92
C VAL A 32 -1.71 -9.12 9.74
N GLN A 33 -0.60 -8.49 9.36
CA GLN A 33 -0.21 -7.21 9.97
C GLN A 33 -1.31 -6.17 9.75
N ILE A 34 -1.43 -5.20 10.65
CA ILE A 34 -2.40 -4.11 10.49
C ILE A 34 -2.11 -3.39 9.17
N PRO A 35 -3.05 -3.38 8.19
CA PRO A 35 -2.81 -2.77 6.91
C PRO A 35 -2.61 -1.26 7.08
N THR A 36 -1.57 -0.74 6.44
CA THR A 36 -1.21 0.69 6.43
C THR A 36 -1.15 1.20 5.00
N LEU A 37 -1.45 2.49 4.81
CA LEU A 37 -1.31 3.20 3.55
C LEU A 37 -0.59 4.52 3.85
N THR A 38 0.43 4.82 3.07
CA THR A 38 1.16 6.08 3.17
C THR A 38 1.06 6.82 1.85
N LEU A 39 0.46 8.00 1.87
CA LEU A 39 0.44 8.92 0.73
C LEU A 39 1.48 10.01 0.96
N ARG A 40 2.25 10.33 -0.07
CA ARG A 40 3.29 11.38 -0.03
C ARG A 40 3.01 12.42 -1.10
N PHE A 41 3.01 13.69 -0.70
CA PHE A 41 2.83 14.84 -1.58
C PHE A 41 4.01 15.77 -1.38
N VAL A 42 4.70 16.15 -2.46
CA VAL A 42 5.87 17.03 -2.38
C VAL A 42 5.52 18.40 -2.94
N TYR A 43 5.99 19.46 -2.29
CA TYR A 43 6.11 20.76 -2.96
C TYR A 43 7.28 20.69 -3.96
N ASP A 44 6.96 20.55 -5.24
CA ASP A 44 7.92 20.43 -6.35
C ASP A 44 8.35 21.80 -6.93
N ASP A 45 7.53 22.84 -6.74
CA ASP A 45 7.83 24.22 -7.12
C ASP A 45 8.16 25.11 -5.89
N PRO A 46 9.40 25.61 -5.79
CA PRO A 46 9.81 26.54 -4.72
C PRO A 46 8.97 27.82 -4.62
N GLN A 47 8.33 28.26 -5.72
CA GLN A 47 7.44 29.42 -5.73
C GLN A 47 6.18 29.18 -4.89
N TRP A 48 5.68 27.94 -4.88
CA TRP A 48 4.48 27.54 -4.15
C TRP A 48 4.78 26.87 -2.81
N THR A 49 6.05 26.63 -2.49
CA THR A 49 6.47 26.03 -1.22
C THR A 49 6.44 27.08 -0.09
N PRO A 50 5.61 26.89 0.95
CA PRO A 50 5.62 27.76 2.13
C PRO A 50 7.02 27.82 2.77
N PRO A 51 7.48 28.99 3.26
CA PRO A 51 8.81 29.12 3.86
C PRO A 51 9.10 28.09 4.96
N GLU A 52 8.10 27.76 5.77
CA GLU A 52 8.18 26.81 6.88
C GLU A 52 8.33 25.36 6.41
N ALA A 53 7.86 25.04 5.20
CA ALA A 53 7.92 23.71 4.61
C ALA A 53 9.20 23.47 3.79
N ARG A 54 10.04 24.48 3.55
CA ARG A 54 11.22 24.35 2.67
C ARG A 54 12.22 23.28 3.13
N ALA A 55 12.36 23.08 4.43
CA ALA A 55 13.26 22.06 4.98
C ALA A 55 12.63 20.65 4.99
N THR A 56 11.30 20.56 4.90
CA THR A 56 10.53 19.32 4.96
C THR A 56 9.34 19.43 3.98
N PRO A 57 9.60 19.42 2.66
CA PRO A 57 8.59 19.78 1.66
C PRO A 57 7.64 18.62 1.34
N VAL A 58 7.81 17.44 1.95
CA VAL A 58 6.98 16.27 1.72
C VAL A 58 5.94 16.14 2.82
N ALA A 59 4.67 16.29 2.48
CA ALA A 59 3.55 15.95 3.35
C ALA A 59 3.26 14.45 3.29
N VAL A 60 3.32 13.80 4.45
CA VAL A 60 3.09 12.37 4.61
C VAL A 60 1.79 12.15 5.35
N LEU A 61 0.86 11.46 4.71
CA LEU A 61 -0.41 11.04 5.30
C LEU A 61 -0.32 9.53 5.57
N SER A 62 -0.24 9.17 6.84
CA SER A 62 -0.12 7.78 7.30
C SER A 62 -1.45 7.27 7.85
N PHE A 63 -2.06 6.33 7.13
CA PHE A 63 -3.32 5.70 7.51
C PHE A 63 -3.06 4.32 8.12
N ARG A 64 -3.86 3.97 9.14
CA ARG A 64 -3.81 2.65 9.80
C ARG A 64 -5.17 1.95 9.78
N GLU A 65 -5.12 0.63 9.83
CA GLU A 65 -6.29 -0.26 9.71
C GLU A 65 -7.06 0.06 8.42
N VAL A 66 -6.31 0.14 7.32
CA VAL A 66 -6.82 0.53 5.99
C VAL A 66 -7.55 -0.62 5.32
N LEU A 67 -8.70 -0.31 4.72
CA LEU A 67 -9.40 -1.19 3.80
C LEU A 67 -9.54 -0.49 2.45
N VAL A 68 -8.83 -1.00 1.43
CA VAL A 68 -8.96 -0.51 0.05
C VAL A 68 -10.25 -1.08 -0.55
N HIS A 69 -11.12 -0.20 -1.01
CA HIS A 69 -12.41 -0.54 -1.61
C HIS A 69 -12.31 -0.65 -3.14
N ALA A 70 -11.56 0.26 -3.75
CA ALA A 70 -11.29 0.25 -5.19
C ALA A 70 -9.93 0.89 -5.46
N TRP A 71 -9.22 0.35 -6.44
CA TRP A 71 -7.98 0.92 -6.97
C TRP A 71 -7.99 0.68 -8.48
N GLU A 72 -7.96 1.79 -9.21
CA GLU A 72 -7.90 1.82 -10.67
C GLU A 72 -6.74 2.71 -11.08
N ASP A 73 -5.90 2.21 -11.98
CA ASP A 73 -4.92 3.04 -12.69
C ASP A 73 -5.46 3.33 -14.10
N ASP A 74 -5.18 4.52 -14.63
CA ASP A 74 -5.53 4.89 -15.99
C ASP A 74 -4.50 4.29 -16.96
N ASP A 75 -4.97 3.40 -17.83
CA ASP A 75 -4.14 2.69 -18.80
C ASP A 75 -3.88 3.51 -20.08
N ASP A 76 -4.68 4.56 -20.36
CA ASP A 76 -4.55 5.41 -21.55
C ASP A 76 -3.89 6.75 -21.24
N LEU A 77 -2.60 6.68 -20.88
CA LEU A 77 -1.76 7.85 -20.64
C LEU A 77 -0.98 8.29 -21.89
N LEU A 78 -1.44 7.89 -23.08
CA LEU A 78 -0.79 8.25 -24.35
C LEU A 78 -0.87 9.77 -24.55
N GLY A 79 0.30 10.42 -24.61
CA GLY A 79 0.40 11.87 -24.76
C GLY A 79 0.35 12.67 -23.46
N THR A 80 0.06 12.03 -22.32
CA THR A 80 0.11 12.68 -20.99
C THR A 80 1.57 12.73 -20.51
N PRO A 81 2.17 13.92 -20.31
CA PRO A 81 3.54 14.07 -19.82
C PRO A 81 3.73 13.39 -18.45
N ILE A 82 4.92 12.84 -18.19
CA ILE A 82 5.16 12.04 -16.97
C ILE A 82 5.02 12.90 -15.72
N GLU A 83 5.49 14.15 -15.78
CA GLU A 83 5.47 15.14 -14.72
C GLU A 83 4.07 15.52 -14.22
N VAL A 84 3.02 15.34 -15.04
CA VAL A 84 1.64 15.66 -14.64
C VAL A 84 0.83 14.45 -14.18
N ARG A 85 1.32 13.22 -14.40
CA ARG A 85 0.56 11.99 -14.10
C ARG A 85 0.23 11.84 -12.62
N GLY A 86 1.10 12.31 -11.73
CA GLY A 86 0.89 12.31 -10.29
C GLY A 86 0.09 13.50 -9.74
N GLN A 87 -0.32 14.45 -10.60
CA GLN A 87 -1.05 15.63 -10.13
C GLN A 87 -2.39 15.22 -9.53
N VAL A 88 -2.66 15.76 -8.34
CA VAL A 88 -3.90 15.51 -7.59
C VAL A 88 -5.01 16.37 -8.16
N GLY A 89 -6.06 15.75 -8.65
CA GLY A 89 -7.31 16.42 -9.01
C GLY A 89 -8.22 16.61 -7.80
N ALA A 90 -8.31 15.60 -6.92
CA ALA A 90 -9.09 15.68 -5.69
C ALA A 90 -8.58 14.71 -4.61
N LEU A 91 -8.73 15.10 -3.35
CA LEU A 91 -8.63 14.23 -2.18
C LEU A 91 -9.80 14.55 -1.24
N ASP A 92 -10.82 13.70 -1.27
CA ASP A 92 -12.07 13.90 -0.54
C ASP A 92 -12.21 12.93 0.62
N TYR A 93 -12.97 13.34 1.65
CA TYR A 93 -13.37 12.49 2.77
C TYR A 93 -14.88 12.60 3.02
N LEU A 94 -15.59 11.48 2.93
CA LEU A 94 -17.02 11.38 3.20
C LEU A 94 -17.26 10.74 4.57
N SER A 95 -17.47 11.59 5.58
CA SER A 95 -17.62 11.16 6.97
C SER A 95 -18.81 10.21 7.22
N SER A 96 -19.87 10.29 6.43
CA SER A 96 -21.05 9.42 6.57
C SER A 96 -20.77 7.95 6.26
N SER A 97 -19.71 7.66 5.49
CA SER A 97 -19.31 6.31 5.09
C SER A 97 -17.87 5.96 5.48
N ASN A 98 -17.15 6.88 6.13
CA ASN A 98 -15.73 6.77 6.44
C ASN A 98 -14.87 6.48 5.19
N GLU A 99 -15.20 7.11 4.07
CA GLU A 99 -14.54 6.86 2.79
C GLU A 99 -13.63 8.02 2.39
N PHE A 100 -12.38 7.71 2.06
CA PHE A 100 -11.42 8.58 1.41
C PHE A 100 -11.40 8.27 -0.09
N SER A 101 -11.29 9.31 -0.92
CA SER A 101 -11.19 9.21 -2.37
C SER A 101 -10.03 10.07 -2.86
N LEU A 102 -8.96 9.43 -3.34
CA LEU A 102 -7.84 10.09 -4.01
C LEU A 102 -8.01 9.93 -5.52
N ASN A 103 -7.99 11.05 -6.23
CA ASN A 103 -7.97 11.09 -7.68
C ASN A 103 -6.75 11.88 -8.13
N THR A 104 -5.79 11.20 -8.74
CA THR A 104 -4.72 11.81 -9.53
C THR A 104 -5.06 11.69 -11.02
N VAL A 105 -4.21 12.26 -11.88
CA VAL A 105 -4.34 12.07 -13.34
C VAL A 105 -4.25 10.60 -13.73
N ASN A 106 -3.44 9.79 -13.03
CA ASN A 106 -3.20 8.39 -13.38
C ASN A 106 -3.87 7.35 -12.46
N THR A 107 -4.34 7.71 -11.26
CA THR A 107 -4.78 6.75 -10.25
C THR A 107 -6.04 7.24 -9.56
N ARG A 108 -7.00 6.34 -9.38
CA ARG A 108 -8.19 6.52 -8.56
C ARG A 108 -8.17 5.49 -7.43
N LEU A 109 -8.13 5.96 -6.20
CA LEU A 109 -8.06 5.11 -5.00
C LEU A 109 -9.19 5.47 -4.04
N ARG A 110 -10.00 4.48 -3.66
CA ARG A 110 -11.03 4.59 -2.63
C ARG A 110 -10.73 3.64 -1.49
N PHE A 111 -10.74 4.15 -0.27
CA PHE A 111 -10.40 3.37 0.92
C PHE A 111 -11.04 3.93 2.17
N SER A 112 -11.13 3.11 3.21
CA SER A 112 -11.43 3.55 4.57
C SER A 112 -10.23 3.31 5.47
N ALA A 113 -10.15 4.07 6.56
CA ALA A 113 -9.10 3.93 7.56
C ALA A 113 -9.66 4.25 8.94
N ARG A 114 -9.02 3.75 9.99
CA ARG A 114 -9.42 4.07 11.37
C ARG A 114 -8.77 5.32 11.91
N SER A 115 -7.54 5.59 11.49
CA SER A 115 -6.78 6.76 11.93
C SER A 115 -5.91 7.28 10.80
N LEU A 116 -5.69 8.59 10.82
CA LEU A 116 -4.78 9.32 9.97
C LEU A 116 -3.81 10.11 10.86
N GLU A 117 -2.52 10.00 10.57
CA GLU A 117 -1.47 10.85 11.10
C GLU A 117 -0.83 11.63 9.95
N VAL A 118 -0.60 12.93 10.15
CA VAL A 118 0.01 13.80 9.13
C VAL A 118 1.27 14.43 9.70
N HIS A 119 2.37 14.36 8.94
CA HIS A 119 3.60 15.05 9.26
C HIS A 119 4.30 15.54 7.99
N LEU A 120 5.31 16.38 8.16
CA LEU A 120 6.19 16.82 7.09
C LEU A 120 7.57 16.15 7.24
N GLU A 121 8.15 15.69 6.13
CA GLU A 121 9.48 15.08 6.08
C GLU A 121 10.37 15.72 5.00
N PRO A 122 11.71 15.64 5.10
CA PRO A 122 12.62 16.00 4.01
C PRO A 122 12.38 15.14 2.77
N VAL A 123 12.83 15.60 1.60
CA VAL A 123 12.93 14.71 0.43
C VAL A 123 14.02 13.68 0.74
N GLU A 124 13.70 12.39 0.66
CA GLU A 124 14.73 11.36 0.72
C GLU A 124 15.64 11.50 -0.51
N ASP A 125 16.95 11.63 -0.28
CA ASP A 125 17.94 11.52 -1.36
C ASP A 125 17.87 10.09 -1.92
N ALA A 126 17.40 9.97 -3.17
CA ALA A 126 17.33 8.69 -3.90
C ALA A 126 18.71 8.16 -4.31
#